data_AF-A0A0D2DA14-F1
#
_entry.id   AF-A0A0D2DA14-F1
#
_cell.length_a   1.000
_cell.length_b   1.000
_cell.length_c   1.000
_cell.angle_alpha   90.00
_cell.angle_beta   90.00
_cell.angle_gamma   90.00
#
_symmetry.space_group_name_H-M   'P 1'
#
loop_
_entity.id
_entity.type
_entity.pdbx_description
1 polymer ?
#
loop_
_entity_poly.entity_id
_entity_poly.type
_entity_poly.pdbx_seq_one_letter_code
_entity_poly.pdbx_strand_id
1 'polypeptide(L)'
;MHYTLILSPKGQYLLKLVDNANKLVPYLVIKQTVRIGNVATMINAMVKVGLAKMSVASVTNWIGLTQNSDEGMNLMQTIISTVLNWDIKDLESRASKLERERAKLGKEQLRILKEYTTKPQHEQDRIRKESLTQSISIVAAILKDSKCSSTELTDFHHTQALDYLSIQLSIRDRKQLIQVLCKSSPDHLTTSVREVVDAYEPVIRRMHKAVDLSGTVTDFEYFLRDLIKLARIQTDKSGKSIIPTVGDFVQLLRKHQRSCHVFMHQCCKNDKELTGWYLEWAKEAASHFKREPDTDFDPSSAEFQEKGAGSLTPHLHDMFKSLPEDRQSQIIPILDSHSSFLDKMHAQSSARLQNVLRSPPSKTPAIAKIFSGSASRPPSRPASPGPGSPVERTHSVPPPDPSDTSKEIKDSPTPEVSSSPGPGSFLARWQALLDATPITPLTQSGPPKAASSPEVVQSSATDVDGSRLVNFGQEEAKGERIRVDQGPTKRKSSTHEARERQKQLKIVIDAMGEDFRNLLAEKTCYW
;
A
#
# COMPACT_ATOMS: atom_id res chain seq x y z
N MET A 1 -0.84 7.82 -0.70
CA MET A 1 -2.12 8.01 -1.40
C MET A 1 -1.96 7.91 -2.91
N HIS A 2 -1.38 8.91 -3.60
CA HIS A 2 -1.19 8.86 -5.06
C HIS A 2 -0.51 7.57 -5.55
N TYR A 3 0.61 7.20 -4.93
CA TYR A 3 1.31 5.95 -5.25
C TYR A 3 0.38 4.72 -5.15
N THR A 4 -0.26 4.54 -3.99
CA THR A 4 -1.13 3.39 -3.70
C THR A 4 -2.37 3.31 -4.59
N LEU A 5 -3.02 4.44 -4.88
CA LEU A 5 -4.34 4.47 -5.55
C LEU A 5 -4.25 4.67 -7.07
N ILE A 6 -3.20 5.35 -7.55
CA ILE A 6 -3.03 5.69 -8.97
C ILE A 6 -1.91 4.86 -9.59
N LEU A 7 -0.74 4.77 -8.95
CA LEU A 7 0.45 4.15 -9.55
C LEU A 7 0.55 2.64 -9.32
N SER A 8 -0.16 2.11 -8.32
CA SER A 8 -0.19 0.67 -8.07
C SER A 8 -1.07 -0.03 -9.12
N PRO A 9 -0.67 -1.20 -9.65
CA PRO A 9 -1.47 -1.96 -10.60
C PRO A 9 -2.87 -2.32 -10.09
N LYS A 10 -2.98 -2.54 -8.78
CA LYS A 10 -4.25 -2.83 -8.10
C LYS A 10 -4.88 -1.59 -7.45
N GLY A 11 -4.38 -0.38 -7.70
CA GLY A 11 -4.83 0.85 -7.05
C GLY A 11 -6.29 1.18 -7.30
N GLN A 12 -6.75 1.08 -8.55
CA GLN A 12 -8.16 1.33 -8.91
C GLN A 12 -9.09 0.22 -8.40
N TYR A 13 -8.63 -1.04 -8.36
CA TYR A 13 -9.38 -2.12 -7.73
C TYR A 13 -9.50 -1.91 -6.21
N LEU A 14 -8.41 -1.55 -5.52
CA LEU A 14 -8.45 -1.19 -4.11
C LEU A 14 -9.42 -0.03 -3.85
N LEU A 15 -9.44 0.97 -4.73
CA LEU A 15 -10.38 2.07 -4.66
C LEU A 15 -11.84 1.60 -4.79
N LYS A 16 -12.13 0.65 -5.70
CA LYS A 16 -13.45 0.01 -5.84
C LYS A 16 -13.87 -0.69 -4.55
N LEU A 17 -12.96 -1.43 -3.91
CA LEU A 17 -13.23 -2.07 -2.61
C LEU A 17 -13.54 -1.04 -1.51
N VAL A 18 -12.75 0.03 -1.43
CA VAL A 18 -12.94 1.11 -0.45
C VAL A 18 -14.28 1.82 -0.68
N ASP A 19 -14.64 2.13 -1.93
CA ASP A 19 -15.93 2.74 -2.27
C ASP A 19 -17.11 1.83 -1.93
N ASN A 20 -17.02 0.55 -2.26
CA ASN A 20 -18.03 -0.46 -1.94
C ASN A 20 -18.24 -0.63 -0.43
N ALA A 21 -17.17 -0.72 0.34
CA ALA A 21 -17.26 -0.79 1.81
C ALA A 21 -17.83 0.51 2.39
N ASN A 22 -17.35 1.67 1.93
CA ASN A 22 -17.77 2.98 2.40
C ASN A 22 -19.29 3.22 2.23
N LYS A 23 -19.88 2.74 1.12
CA LYS A 23 -21.34 2.83 0.88
C LYS A 23 -22.18 2.03 1.87
N LEU A 24 -21.62 1.01 2.50
CA LEU A 24 -22.31 0.15 3.47
C LEU A 24 -22.16 0.67 4.91
N VAL A 25 -21.32 1.67 5.16
CA VAL A 25 -21.09 2.23 6.50
C VAL A 25 -22.31 3.07 6.94
N PRO A 26 -22.92 2.79 8.10
CA PRO A 26 -24.10 3.52 8.59
C PRO A 26 -23.69 4.82 9.29
N TYR A 27 -23.15 5.78 8.54
CA TYR A 27 -22.62 7.04 9.09
C TYR A 27 -23.61 7.78 9.98
N LEU A 28 -24.91 7.76 9.66
CA LEU A 28 -25.93 8.39 10.50
C LEU A 28 -26.01 7.75 11.90
N VAL A 29 -26.06 6.42 11.96
CA VAL A 29 -26.14 5.66 13.22
C VAL A 29 -24.88 5.91 14.04
N ILE A 30 -23.70 5.80 13.42
CA ILE A 30 -22.42 6.08 14.08
C ILE A 30 -22.42 7.51 14.67
N LYS A 31 -22.84 8.49 13.88
CA LYS A 31 -22.90 9.90 14.30
C LYS A 31 -23.87 10.14 15.46
N GLN A 32 -24.98 9.41 15.52
CA GLN A 32 -25.94 9.49 16.63
C GLN A 32 -25.37 8.82 17.88
N THR A 33 -24.74 7.66 17.74
CA THR A 33 -24.19 6.91 18.86
C THR A 33 -23.05 7.67 19.54
N VAL A 34 -22.14 8.30 18.78
CA VAL A 34 -21.04 9.09 19.37
C VAL A 34 -21.48 10.40 20.02
N ARG A 35 -22.77 10.78 19.91
CA ARG A 35 -23.34 11.94 20.63
C ARG A 35 -23.85 11.59 22.03
N ILE A 36 -23.84 10.32 22.41
CA ILE A 36 -24.29 9.89 23.73
C ILE A 36 -23.32 10.45 24.79
N GLY A 37 -23.82 11.35 25.64
CA GLY A 37 -22.97 12.08 26.60
C GLY A 37 -22.25 11.20 27.63
N ASN A 38 -22.82 10.05 28.00
CA ASN A 38 -22.14 9.08 28.86
C ASN A 38 -21.21 8.18 28.02
N VAL A 39 -19.90 8.26 28.27
CA VAL A 39 -18.87 7.52 27.53
C VAL A 39 -19.08 6.01 27.58
N ALA A 40 -19.38 5.43 28.74
CA ALA A 40 -19.54 3.98 28.87
C ALA A 40 -20.76 3.50 28.07
N THR A 41 -21.86 4.25 28.13
CA THR A 41 -23.05 3.98 27.28
C THR A 41 -22.73 4.16 25.80
N MET A 42 -21.97 5.20 25.44
CA MET A 42 -21.54 5.47 24.07
C MET A 42 -20.69 4.32 23.51
N ILE A 43 -19.65 3.88 24.25
CA ILE A 43 -18.78 2.76 23.84
C ILE A 43 -19.60 1.49 23.69
N ASN A 44 -20.42 1.14 24.68
CA ASN A 44 -21.28 -0.04 24.61
C ASN A 44 -22.24 0.00 23.41
N ALA A 45 -22.82 1.16 23.12
CA ALA A 45 -23.67 1.33 21.96
C ALA A 45 -22.88 1.24 20.64
N MET A 46 -21.67 1.82 20.56
CA MET A 46 -20.80 1.72 19.38
C MET A 46 -20.35 0.28 19.13
N VAL A 47 -19.95 -0.45 20.17
CA VAL A 47 -19.62 -1.87 20.11
C VAL A 47 -20.84 -2.67 19.64
N LYS A 48 -22.05 -2.36 20.11
CA LYS A 48 -23.27 -3.00 19.60
C LYS A 48 -23.55 -2.66 18.14
N VAL A 49 -23.35 -1.42 17.70
CA VAL A 49 -23.52 -1.05 16.28
C VAL A 49 -22.60 -1.84 15.37
N GLY A 50 -21.33 -2.00 15.74
CA GLY A 50 -20.34 -2.71 14.93
C GLY A 50 -20.35 -4.23 15.07
N LEU A 51 -20.55 -4.72 16.30
CA LEU A 51 -20.26 -6.10 16.71
C LEU A 51 -21.47 -6.88 17.23
N ALA A 52 -22.66 -6.26 17.38
CA ALA A 52 -23.85 -7.04 17.68
C ALA A 52 -24.19 -7.90 16.46
N LYS A 53 -24.44 -9.19 16.71
CA LYS A 53 -24.90 -10.12 15.68
C LYS A 53 -26.26 -9.64 15.18
N MET A 54 -26.35 -9.39 13.88
CA MET A 54 -27.61 -8.99 13.27
C MET A 54 -28.51 -10.22 13.13
N SER A 55 -29.77 -10.11 13.55
CA SER A 55 -30.75 -11.16 13.28
C SER A 55 -31.14 -11.17 11.80
N VAL A 56 -31.54 -12.33 11.28
CA VAL A 56 -31.99 -12.52 9.88
C VAL A 56 -33.10 -11.53 9.49
N ALA A 57 -33.94 -11.12 10.44
CA ALA A 57 -35.02 -10.15 10.23
C ALA A 57 -34.56 -8.69 10.10
N SER A 58 -33.36 -8.35 10.60
CA SER A 58 -32.81 -6.98 10.53
C SER A 58 -32.04 -6.74 9.23
N VAL A 59 -31.50 -7.80 8.61
CA VAL A 59 -30.71 -7.75 7.38
C VAL A 59 -31.58 -7.57 6.13
N THR A 60 -32.81 -8.07 6.13
CA THR A 60 -33.76 -7.93 5.01
C THR A 60 -34.21 -6.49 4.76
N ASN A 61 -34.10 -5.60 5.76
CA ASN A 61 -34.45 -4.19 5.61
C ASN A 61 -33.25 -3.26 5.33
N TRP A 62 -32.01 -3.69 5.57
CA TRP A 62 -30.88 -2.75 5.56
C TRP A 62 -30.30 -2.46 4.18
N ILE A 63 -30.45 -3.34 3.19
CA ILE A 63 -30.24 -3.15 1.74
C ILE A 63 -30.42 -4.56 1.16
N GLY A 64 -31.52 -4.87 0.46
CA GLY A 64 -31.92 -6.22 0.02
C GLY A 64 -30.95 -6.97 -0.92
N LEU A 65 -29.71 -7.22 -0.48
CA LEU A 65 -28.58 -7.72 -1.27
C LEU A 65 -28.00 -9.07 -0.78
N THR A 66 -28.51 -9.65 0.30
CA THR A 66 -28.08 -10.97 0.79
C THR A 66 -29.20 -11.99 0.62
N GLN A 67 -29.14 -12.77 -0.46
CA GLN A 67 -30.04 -13.93 -0.69
C GLN A 67 -29.67 -15.17 0.14
N ASN A 68 -28.53 -15.16 0.84
CA ASN A 68 -28.06 -16.28 1.64
C ASN A 68 -28.16 -15.91 3.14
N SER A 69 -28.79 -16.80 3.91
CA SER A 69 -28.94 -16.72 5.36
C SER A 69 -27.59 -16.88 6.07
N ASP A 70 -26.81 -15.81 6.14
CA ASP A 70 -25.61 -15.74 6.98
C ASP A 70 -26.03 -15.42 8.43
N GLU A 71 -26.55 -16.43 9.12
CA GLU A 71 -26.97 -16.34 10.52
C GLU A 71 -25.78 -15.94 11.42
N GLY A 72 -25.92 -14.84 12.15
CA GLY A 72 -25.03 -14.51 13.28
C GLY A 72 -23.78 -13.69 12.98
N MET A 73 -23.65 -13.08 11.80
CA MET A 73 -22.59 -12.08 11.55
C MET A 73 -22.91 -10.72 12.19
N ASN A 74 -21.88 -10.00 12.62
CA ASN A 74 -22.00 -8.59 12.97
C ASN A 74 -21.87 -7.67 11.74
N LEU A 75 -22.13 -6.37 11.90
CA LEU A 75 -22.07 -5.40 10.81
C LEU A 75 -20.72 -5.39 10.07
N MET A 76 -19.60 -5.42 10.78
CA MET A 76 -18.27 -5.41 10.15
C MET A 76 -18.06 -6.66 9.28
N GLN A 77 -18.42 -7.83 9.81
CA GLN A 77 -18.36 -9.10 9.10
C GLN A 77 -19.30 -9.12 7.90
N THR A 78 -20.50 -8.53 8.02
CA THR A 78 -21.44 -8.38 6.92
C THR A 78 -20.85 -7.52 5.80
N ILE A 79 -20.28 -6.35 6.10
CA ILE A 79 -19.65 -5.49 5.10
C ILE A 79 -18.53 -6.24 4.35
N ILE A 80 -17.62 -6.89 5.10
CA ILE A 80 -16.53 -7.68 4.53
C ILE A 80 -17.08 -8.80 3.64
N SER A 81 -18.02 -9.60 4.14
CA SER A 81 -18.63 -10.72 3.42
C SER A 81 -19.33 -10.24 2.15
N THR A 82 -20.11 -9.16 2.22
CA THR A 82 -20.83 -8.61 1.06
C THR A 82 -19.89 -8.16 -0.05
N VAL A 83 -18.88 -7.35 0.28
CA VAL A 83 -17.92 -6.83 -0.72
C VAL A 83 -17.13 -7.97 -1.36
N LEU A 84 -16.66 -8.93 -0.57
CA LEU A 84 -15.91 -10.08 -1.09
C LEU A 84 -16.80 -11.03 -1.92
N ASN A 85 -18.09 -11.17 -1.59
CA ASN A 85 -19.03 -11.95 -2.40
C ASN A 85 -19.34 -11.31 -3.75
N TRP A 86 -19.36 -9.97 -3.86
CA TRP A 86 -19.47 -9.30 -5.17
C TRP A 86 -18.27 -9.65 -6.06
N ASP A 87 -17.07 -9.59 -5.52
CA ASP A 87 -15.87 -9.99 -6.26
C ASP A 87 -15.90 -11.47 -6.66
N ILE A 88 -16.34 -12.37 -5.76
CA ILE A 88 -16.46 -13.80 -6.06
C ILE A 88 -17.39 -14.01 -7.25
N LYS A 89 -18.54 -13.31 -7.30
CA LYS A 89 -19.48 -13.40 -8.42
C LYS A 89 -18.86 -12.93 -9.74
N ASP A 90 -18.14 -11.82 -9.74
CA ASP A 90 -17.45 -11.29 -10.93
C ASP A 90 -16.38 -12.29 -11.43
N LEU A 91 -15.60 -12.87 -10.51
CA LEU A 91 -14.57 -13.86 -10.83
C LEU A 91 -15.17 -15.19 -11.31
N GLU A 92 -16.24 -15.68 -10.69
CA GLU A 92 -16.95 -16.91 -11.10
C GLU A 92 -17.58 -16.74 -12.48
N SER A 93 -18.10 -15.55 -12.79
CA SER A 93 -18.58 -15.20 -14.13
C SER A 93 -17.47 -15.29 -15.18
N ARG A 94 -16.28 -14.75 -14.89
CA ARG A 94 -15.11 -14.85 -15.79
C ARG A 94 -14.59 -16.26 -15.94
N ALA A 95 -14.46 -17.02 -14.85
CA ALA A 95 -14.08 -18.41 -14.91
C ALA A 95 -15.03 -19.20 -15.82
N SER A 96 -16.33 -18.99 -15.64
CA SER A 96 -17.37 -19.62 -16.46
C SER A 96 -17.28 -19.22 -17.95
N LYS A 97 -16.87 -17.99 -18.25
CA LYS A 97 -16.64 -17.53 -19.62
C LYS A 97 -15.45 -18.27 -20.26
N LEU A 98 -14.31 -18.34 -19.56
CA LEU A 98 -13.13 -19.07 -20.03
C LEU A 98 -13.42 -20.56 -20.25
N GLU A 99 -14.22 -21.18 -19.39
CA GLU A 99 -14.63 -22.59 -19.55
C GLU A 99 -15.50 -22.84 -20.80
N ARG A 100 -16.18 -21.80 -21.31
CA ARG A 100 -17.11 -21.89 -22.45
C ARG A 100 -16.48 -21.50 -23.79
N GLU A 101 -15.44 -20.67 -23.81
CA GLU A 101 -14.81 -20.14 -25.02
C GLU A 101 -14.30 -21.26 -25.96
N ARG A 102 -14.33 -21.02 -27.28
CA ARG A 102 -14.15 -22.06 -28.33
C ARG A 102 -12.74 -22.63 -28.44
N ALA A 103 -11.72 -21.93 -27.96
CA ALA A 103 -10.32 -22.34 -28.01
C ALA A 103 -9.89 -22.97 -26.67
N LYS A 104 -10.50 -24.13 -26.39
CA LYS A 104 -10.59 -24.72 -25.05
C LYS A 104 -9.29 -25.32 -24.56
N LEU A 105 -8.91 -24.95 -23.33
CA LEU A 105 -8.18 -25.85 -22.45
C LEU A 105 -9.01 -27.12 -22.22
N GLY A 106 -8.33 -28.27 -22.15
CA GLY A 106 -8.98 -29.54 -21.89
C GLY A 106 -9.74 -29.51 -20.55
N LYS A 107 -10.91 -30.16 -20.47
CA LYS A 107 -11.68 -30.28 -19.21
C LYS A 107 -10.82 -30.84 -18.06
N GLU A 108 -9.92 -31.77 -18.39
CA GLU A 108 -8.97 -32.35 -17.45
C GLU A 108 -8.00 -31.29 -16.90
N GLN A 109 -7.41 -30.47 -17.78
CA GLN A 109 -6.49 -29.40 -17.40
C GLN A 109 -7.17 -28.36 -16.50
N LEU A 110 -8.37 -27.91 -16.87
CA LEU A 110 -9.16 -26.97 -16.06
C LEU A 110 -9.47 -27.54 -14.67
N ARG A 111 -9.88 -28.80 -14.59
CA ARG A 111 -10.13 -29.49 -13.32
C ARG A 111 -8.86 -29.54 -12.46
N ILE A 112 -7.73 -29.94 -13.03
CA ILE A 112 -6.44 -30.04 -12.32
C ILE A 112 -6.02 -28.67 -11.76
N LEU A 113 -6.11 -27.60 -12.56
CA LEU A 113 -5.76 -26.24 -12.12
C LEU A 113 -6.66 -25.75 -10.98
N LYS A 114 -7.95 -26.11 -11.02
CA LYS A 114 -8.89 -25.80 -9.94
C LYS A 114 -8.57 -26.57 -8.65
N GLU A 115 -8.32 -27.88 -8.77
CA GLU A 115 -7.97 -28.76 -7.64
C GLU A 115 -6.66 -28.34 -6.95
N TYR A 116 -5.68 -27.82 -7.71
CA TYR A 116 -4.43 -27.29 -7.15
C TYR A 116 -4.68 -26.23 -6.06
N THR A 117 -5.70 -25.38 -6.22
CA THR A 117 -5.99 -24.27 -5.27
C THR A 117 -6.37 -24.74 -3.86
N THR A 118 -6.78 -26.00 -3.72
CA THR A 118 -7.17 -26.62 -2.46
C THR A 118 -6.15 -27.63 -1.93
N LYS A 119 -5.01 -27.82 -2.61
CA LYS A 119 -3.93 -28.67 -2.12
C LYS A 119 -3.33 -28.14 -0.80
N PRO A 120 -2.79 -29.02 0.06
CA PRO A 120 -2.02 -28.61 1.23
C PRO A 120 -0.86 -27.67 0.86
N GLN A 121 -0.55 -26.72 1.76
CA GLN A 121 0.49 -25.72 1.53
C GLN A 121 1.86 -26.33 1.16
N HIS A 122 2.27 -27.39 1.86
CA HIS A 122 3.54 -28.07 1.59
C HIS A 122 3.61 -28.69 0.18
N GLU A 123 2.48 -29.17 -0.37
CA GLU A 123 2.42 -29.64 -1.75
C GLU A 123 2.52 -28.48 -2.75
N GLN A 124 1.79 -27.38 -2.49
CA GLN A 124 1.87 -26.20 -3.35
C GLN A 124 3.29 -25.63 -3.38
N ASP A 125 3.96 -25.57 -2.23
CA ASP A 125 5.34 -25.07 -2.14
C ASP A 125 6.33 -25.99 -2.83
N ARG A 126 6.13 -27.32 -2.75
CA ARG A 126 6.92 -28.28 -3.55
C ARG A 126 6.76 -28.01 -5.05
N ILE A 127 5.54 -27.85 -5.54
CA ILE A 127 5.26 -27.59 -6.97
C ILE A 127 5.82 -26.23 -7.42
N ARG A 128 5.69 -25.18 -6.59
CA ARG A 128 6.30 -23.86 -6.84
C ARG A 128 7.82 -23.96 -6.92
N LYS A 129 8.45 -24.72 -6.01
CA LYS A 129 9.90 -24.95 -6.01
C LYS A 129 10.35 -25.72 -7.26
N GLU A 130 9.57 -26.69 -7.70
CA GLU A 130 9.83 -27.42 -8.94
C GLU A 130 9.75 -26.49 -10.16
N SER A 131 8.69 -25.67 -10.26
CA SER A 131 8.53 -24.65 -11.31
C SER A 131 9.75 -23.73 -11.39
N LEU A 132 10.22 -23.24 -10.24
CA LEU A 132 11.41 -22.39 -10.17
C LEU A 132 12.68 -23.14 -10.59
N THR A 133 12.89 -24.36 -10.07
CA THR A 133 14.13 -25.14 -10.30
C THR A 133 14.24 -25.61 -11.75
N GLN A 134 13.12 -26.04 -12.34
CA GLN A 134 13.06 -26.53 -13.71
C GLN A 134 12.84 -25.41 -14.75
N SER A 135 12.65 -24.15 -14.31
CA SER A 135 12.34 -23.02 -15.21
C SER A 135 11.16 -23.31 -16.14
N ILE A 136 10.10 -23.88 -15.56
CA ILE A 136 8.81 -24.10 -16.22
C ILE A 136 7.76 -23.26 -15.52
N SER A 137 6.72 -22.87 -16.25
CA SER A 137 5.60 -22.14 -15.65
C SER A 137 4.88 -22.93 -14.57
N ILE A 138 4.25 -22.23 -13.63
CA ILE A 138 3.50 -22.86 -12.54
C ILE A 138 2.39 -23.77 -13.07
N VAL A 139 1.70 -23.37 -14.14
CA VAL A 139 0.65 -24.20 -14.78
C VAL A 139 1.24 -25.47 -15.39
N ALA A 140 2.42 -25.39 -16.03
CA ALA A 140 3.11 -26.56 -16.57
C ALA A 140 3.56 -27.51 -15.44
N ALA A 141 4.10 -26.97 -14.34
CA ALA A 141 4.49 -27.75 -13.18
C ALA A 141 3.29 -28.46 -12.54
N ILE A 142 2.15 -27.78 -12.41
CA ILE A 142 0.90 -28.37 -11.88
C ILE A 142 0.42 -29.51 -12.78
N LEU A 143 0.34 -29.30 -14.10
CA LEU A 143 -0.14 -30.33 -15.03
C LEU A 143 0.79 -31.56 -15.05
N LYS A 144 2.11 -31.33 -14.95
CA LYS A 144 3.12 -32.40 -14.87
C LYS A 144 3.01 -33.18 -13.57
N ASP A 145 2.88 -32.50 -12.43
CA ASP A 145 2.74 -33.12 -11.11
C ASP A 145 1.48 -34.01 -11.02
N SER A 146 0.37 -33.54 -11.57
CA SER A 146 -0.89 -34.29 -11.65
C SER A 146 -0.93 -35.36 -12.75
N LYS A 147 0.18 -35.57 -13.48
CA LYS A 147 0.29 -36.54 -14.59
C LYS A 147 -0.81 -36.37 -15.65
N CYS A 148 -1.10 -35.12 -16.01
CA CYS A 148 -2.14 -34.81 -17.00
C CYS A 148 -1.82 -35.46 -18.35
N SER A 149 -2.86 -35.97 -19.03
CA SER A 149 -2.73 -36.60 -20.36
C SER A 149 -2.14 -35.67 -21.43
N SER A 150 -2.31 -34.35 -21.26
CA SER A 150 -1.77 -33.33 -22.17
C SER A 150 -1.13 -32.20 -21.38
N THR A 151 0.21 -32.17 -21.39
CA THR A 151 1.02 -31.17 -20.68
C THR A 151 1.62 -30.12 -21.62
N GLU A 152 1.64 -30.37 -22.92
CA GLU A 152 2.07 -29.41 -23.94
C GLU A 152 0.98 -28.35 -24.17
N LEU A 153 1.34 -27.09 -24.00
CA LEU A 153 0.46 -25.93 -24.13
C LEU A 153 1.02 -25.01 -25.20
N THR A 154 0.19 -24.64 -26.18
CA THR A 154 0.49 -23.50 -27.04
C THR A 154 0.54 -22.23 -26.20
N ASP A 155 1.24 -21.17 -26.65
CA ASP A 155 1.31 -19.90 -25.91
C ASP A 155 -0.07 -19.34 -25.56
N PHE A 156 -1.04 -19.53 -26.44
CA PHE A 156 -2.42 -19.13 -26.22
C PHE A 156 -3.13 -19.95 -25.13
N HIS A 157 -3.00 -21.29 -25.16
CA HIS A 157 -3.56 -22.15 -24.10
C HIS A 157 -2.85 -21.95 -22.76
N HIS A 158 -1.55 -21.70 -22.78
CA HIS A 158 -0.75 -21.38 -21.60
C HIS A 158 -1.21 -20.09 -20.93
N THR A 159 -1.43 -19.03 -21.71
CA THR A 159 -1.95 -17.75 -21.20
C THR A 159 -3.33 -17.94 -20.56
N GLN A 160 -4.24 -18.67 -21.22
CA GLN A 160 -5.55 -18.99 -20.63
C GLN A 160 -5.43 -19.82 -19.35
N ALA A 161 -4.46 -20.74 -19.26
CA ALA A 161 -4.26 -21.57 -18.08
C ALA A 161 -3.79 -20.73 -16.89
N LEU A 162 -2.88 -19.78 -17.13
CA LEU A 162 -2.43 -18.81 -16.12
C LEU A 162 -3.58 -17.92 -15.65
N ASP A 163 -4.38 -17.40 -16.58
CA ASP A 163 -5.54 -16.57 -16.26
C ASP A 163 -6.58 -17.36 -15.45
N TYR A 164 -6.90 -18.58 -15.87
CA TYR A 164 -7.84 -19.45 -15.16
C TYR A 164 -7.33 -19.78 -13.75
N LEU A 165 -6.06 -20.18 -13.60
CA LEU A 165 -5.45 -20.45 -12.29
C LEU A 165 -5.49 -19.20 -11.39
N SER A 166 -5.14 -18.02 -11.93
CA SER A 166 -5.19 -16.76 -11.19
C SER A 166 -6.61 -16.43 -10.71
N ILE A 167 -7.63 -16.68 -11.52
CA ILE A 167 -9.04 -16.50 -11.15
C ILE A 167 -9.44 -17.48 -10.04
N GLN A 168 -9.09 -18.77 -10.17
CA GLN A 168 -9.44 -19.78 -9.15
C GLN A 168 -8.75 -19.49 -7.81
N LEU A 169 -7.47 -19.10 -7.81
CA LEU A 169 -6.76 -18.67 -6.61
C LEU A 169 -7.44 -17.44 -5.99
N SER A 170 -7.81 -16.45 -6.81
CA SER A 170 -8.52 -15.24 -6.37
C SER A 170 -9.87 -15.54 -5.73
N ILE A 171 -10.64 -16.49 -6.27
CA ILE A 171 -11.91 -16.94 -5.68
C ILE A 171 -11.65 -17.64 -4.35
N ARG A 172 -10.69 -18.58 -4.32
CA ARG A 172 -10.32 -19.32 -3.11
C ARG A 172 -9.91 -18.37 -1.99
N ASP A 173 -9.05 -17.39 -2.28
CA ASP A 173 -8.53 -16.48 -1.27
C ASP A 173 -9.64 -15.62 -0.66
N ARG A 174 -10.60 -15.14 -1.47
CA ARG A 174 -11.77 -14.39 -0.96
C ARG A 174 -12.68 -15.27 -0.11
N LYS A 175 -12.91 -16.53 -0.51
CA LYS A 175 -13.67 -17.50 0.29
C LYS A 175 -12.99 -17.78 1.63
N GLN A 176 -11.66 -17.91 1.64
CA GLN A 176 -10.89 -18.09 2.87
C GLN A 176 -10.88 -16.85 3.77
N LEU A 177 -10.81 -15.64 3.20
CA LEU A 177 -10.95 -14.40 3.97
C LEU A 177 -12.32 -14.32 4.66
N ILE A 178 -13.41 -14.63 3.94
CA ILE A 178 -14.76 -14.70 4.53
C ILE A 178 -14.81 -15.76 5.63
N GLN A 179 -14.22 -16.93 5.39
CA GLN A 179 -14.18 -18.01 6.38
C GLN A 179 -13.47 -17.55 7.66
N VAL A 180 -12.24 -17.05 7.53
CA VAL A 180 -11.38 -16.69 8.66
C VAL A 180 -11.93 -15.49 9.43
N LEU A 181 -12.40 -14.45 8.74
CA LEU A 181 -12.81 -13.18 9.36
C LEU A 181 -14.29 -13.15 9.78
N CYS A 182 -15.16 -13.86 9.06
CA CYS A 182 -16.61 -13.73 9.24
C CYS A 182 -17.32 -15.01 9.70
N LYS A 183 -16.73 -16.20 9.51
CA LYS A 183 -17.38 -17.50 9.80
C LYS A 183 -16.60 -18.41 10.75
N SER A 184 -15.46 -17.95 11.27
CA SER A 184 -14.66 -18.69 12.25
C SER A 184 -15.41 -18.92 13.56
N SER A 185 -15.24 -20.11 14.13
CA SER A 185 -15.65 -20.45 15.49
C SER A 185 -14.41 -20.95 16.24
N PRO A 186 -13.91 -20.21 17.24
CA PRO A 186 -14.46 -18.98 17.81
C PRO A 186 -14.33 -17.75 16.88
N ASP A 187 -15.17 -16.73 17.13
CA ASP A 187 -15.14 -15.48 16.36
C ASP A 187 -13.96 -14.59 16.79
N HIS A 188 -12.83 -14.80 16.13
CA HIS A 188 -11.59 -14.07 16.42
C HIS A 188 -11.66 -12.60 16.05
N LEU A 189 -12.37 -12.22 14.98
CA LEU A 189 -12.45 -10.83 14.54
C LEU A 189 -13.20 -9.99 15.58
N THR A 190 -14.38 -10.44 16.00
CA THR A 190 -15.17 -9.74 17.02
C THR A 190 -14.40 -9.60 18.32
N THR A 191 -13.72 -10.67 18.76
CA THR A 191 -12.91 -10.64 19.99
C THR A 191 -11.76 -9.65 19.86
N SER A 192 -10.99 -9.70 18.77
CA SER A 192 -9.86 -8.79 18.55
C SER A 192 -10.30 -7.33 18.53
N VAL A 193 -11.45 -7.00 17.91
CA VAL A 193 -11.96 -5.63 17.90
C VAL A 193 -12.38 -5.18 19.30
N ARG A 194 -12.97 -6.06 20.12
CA ARG A 194 -13.30 -5.72 21.52
C ARG A 194 -12.05 -5.45 22.33
N GLU A 195 -11.04 -6.32 22.24
CA GLU A 195 -9.77 -6.14 22.94
C GLU A 195 -9.10 -4.81 22.57
N VAL A 196 -9.13 -4.43 21.28
CA VAL A 196 -8.63 -3.12 20.84
C VAL A 196 -9.47 -1.97 21.43
N VAL A 197 -10.79 -2.07 21.43
CA VAL A 197 -11.65 -1.03 22.02
C VAL A 197 -11.39 -0.88 23.53
N ASP A 198 -11.25 -2.00 24.24
CA ASP A 198 -11.00 -2.03 25.68
C ASP A 198 -9.60 -1.46 26.00
N ALA A 199 -8.58 -1.82 25.22
CA ALA A 199 -7.23 -1.28 25.37
C ALA A 199 -7.15 0.25 25.15
N TYR A 200 -8.00 0.79 24.28
CA TYR A 200 -8.08 2.23 24.00
C TYR A 200 -9.18 2.96 24.79
N GLU A 201 -9.91 2.29 25.68
CA GLU A 201 -11.01 2.88 26.44
C GLU A 201 -10.62 4.16 27.19
N PRO A 202 -9.45 4.25 27.88
CA PRO A 202 -9.00 5.49 28.52
C PRO A 202 -8.82 6.65 27.53
N VAL A 203 -8.28 6.36 26.34
CA VAL A 203 -8.06 7.34 25.27
C VAL A 203 -9.40 7.79 24.68
N ILE A 204 -10.29 6.84 24.37
CA ILE A 204 -11.63 7.12 23.83
C ILE A 204 -12.42 7.99 24.79
N ARG A 205 -12.37 7.70 26.09
CA ARG A 205 -13.03 8.47 27.14
C ARG A 205 -12.60 9.92 27.19
N ARG A 206 -11.28 10.17 27.18
CA ARG A 206 -10.74 11.53 27.15
C ARG A 206 -11.08 12.24 25.86
N MET A 207 -10.94 11.56 24.73
CA MET A 207 -11.25 12.12 23.42
C MET A 207 -12.73 12.52 23.28
N HIS A 208 -13.66 11.70 23.80
CA HIS A 208 -15.09 12.04 23.82
C HIS A 208 -15.37 13.32 24.64
N LYS A 209 -14.63 13.54 25.74
CA LYS A 209 -14.74 14.79 26.52
C LYS A 209 -14.10 15.98 25.82
N ALA A 210 -13.01 15.75 25.10
CA ALA A 210 -12.18 16.78 24.51
C ALA A 210 -12.69 17.28 23.14
N VAL A 211 -13.34 16.41 22.36
CA VAL A 211 -13.60 16.61 20.94
C VAL A 211 -15.07 16.38 20.62
N ASP A 212 -15.60 17.14 19.64
CA ASP A 212 -16.85 16.76 18.99
C ASP A 212 -16.63 15.56 18.06
N LEU A 213 -16.82 14.35 18.59
CA LEU A 213 -16.68 13.10 17.82
C LEU A 213 -17.67 13.02 16.65
N SER A 214 -18.89 13.54 16.80
CA SER A 214 -19.90 13.51 15.73
C SER A 214 -19.50 14.40 14.55
N GLY A 215 -18.99 15.60 14.86
CA GLY A 215 -18.37 16.49 13.87
C GLY A 215 -17.16 15.83 13.21
N THR A 216 -16.30 15.18 13.98
CA THR A 216 -15.10 14.49 13.47
C THR A 216 -15.46 13.36 12.49
N VAL A 217 -16.48 12.54 12.79
CA VAL A 217 -16.98 11.50 11.88
C VAL A 217 -17.53 12.11 10.60
N THR A 218 -18.21 13.26 10.68
CA THR A 218 -18.73 13.97 9.50
C THR A 218 -17.59 14.48 8.61
N ASP A 219 -16.57 15.08 9.22
CA ASP A 219 -15.38 15.57 8.50
C ASP A 219 -14.63 14.42 7.82
N PHE A 220 -14.49 13.28 8.51
CA PHE A 220 -13.88 12.07 7.94
C PHE A 220 -14.68 11.52 6.76
N GLU A 221 -16.02 11.44 6.87
CA GLU A 221 -16.91 11.02 5.77
C GLU A 221 -16.73 11.92 4.53
N TYR A 222 -16.63 13.23 4.72
CA TYR A 222 -16.41 14.19 3.64
C TYR A 222 -15.03 14.05 2.99
N PHE A 223 -13.98 13.89 3.79
CA PHE A 223 -12.64 13.61 3.29
C PHE A 223 -12.60 12.33 2.47
N LEU A 224 -13.14 11.23 3.00
CA LEU A 224 -13.13 9.92 2.35
C LEU A 224 -13.90 9.95 1.03
N ARG A 225 -15.06 10.62 0.99
CA ARG A 225 -15.84 10.82 -0.23
C ARG A 225 -15.06 11.59 -1.30
N ASP A 226 -14.38 12.67 -0.92
CA ASP A 226 -13.59 13.45 -1.87
C ASP A 226 -12.33 12.71 -2.32
N LEU A 227 -11.69 11.94 -1.44
CA LEU A 227 -10.58 11.05 -1.77
C LEU A 227 -11.01 10.01 -2.80
N ILE A 228 -12.16 9.34 -2.59
CA ILE A 228 -12.69 8.34 -3.53
C ILE A 228 -12.96 8.96 -4.90
N LYS A 229 -13.61 10.13 -4.93
CA LYS A 229 -13.91 10.86 -6.17
C LYS A 229 -12.66 11.30 -6.90
N LEU A 230 -11.66 11.81 -6.17
CA LEU A 230 -10.42 12.28 -6.74
C LEU A 230 -9.59 11.13 -7.30
N ALA A 231 -9.44 10.04 -6.54
CA ALA A 231 -8.57 8.94 -6.92
C ALA A 231 -9.12 8.10 -8.08
N ARG A 232 -10.40 8.26 -8.44
CA ARG A 232 -11.01 7.56 -9.57
C ARG A 232 -10.51 8.17 -10.87
N ILE A 233 -9.92 7.34 -11.72
CA ILE A 233 -9.53 7.74 -13.06
C ILE A 233 -10.80 7.94 -13.89
N GLN A 234 -10.98 9.16 -14.40
CA GLN A 234 -12.15 9.56 -15.18
C GLN A 234 -11.78 9.73 -16.64
N THR A 235 -12.76 9.64 -17.54
CA THR A 235 -12.58 9.97 -18.96
C THR A 235 -13.33 11.26 -19.25
N ASP A 236 -12.68 12.20 -19.93
CA ASP A 236 -13.32 13.44 -20.34
C ASP A 236 -14.26 13.26 -21.54
N LYS A 237 -14.94 14.33 -21.95
CA LYS A 237 -15.87 14.32 -23.10
C LYS A 237 -15.17 14.02 -24.43
N SER A 238 -13.85 14.20 -24.49
CA SER A 238 -13.02 13.94 -25.66
C SER A 238 -12.44 12.52 -25.64
N GLY A 239 -12.80 11.68 -24.66
CA GLY A 239 -12.27 10.33 -24.52
C GLY A 239 -10.89 10.26 -23.86
N LYS A 240 -10.33 11.39 -23.42
CA LYS A 240 -9.02 11.45 -22.75
C LYS A 240 -9.16 11.16 -21.27
N SER A 241 -8.37 10.22 -20.78
CA SER A 241 -8.33 9.91 -19.37
C SER A 241 -7.67 11.02 -18.55
N ILE A 242 -8.30 11.36 -17.43
CA ILE A 242 -7.81 12.31 -16.44
C ILE A 242 -7.18 11.51 -15.30
N ILE A 243 -5.85 11.52 -15.25
CA ILE A 243 -5.07 10.88 -14.20
C ILE A 243 -4.78 11.92 -13.10
N PRO A 244 -5.22 11.68 -11.85
CA PRO A 244 -4.93 12.59 -10.74
C PRO A 244 -3.43 12.67 -10.45
N THR A 245 -2.92 13.89 -10.25
CA THR A 245 -1.51 14.16 -9.95
C THR A 245 -1.25 14.20 -8.45
N VAL A 246 0.02 14.19 -8.03
CA VAL A 246 0.36 14.41 -6.61
C VAL A 246 -0.11 15.79 -6.13
N GLY A 247 -0.04 16.82 -6.98
CA GLY A 247 -0.56 18.16 -6.68
C GLY A 247 -2.05 18.15 -6.33
N ASP A 248 -2.85 17.30 -6.98
CA ASP A 248 -4.27 17.16 -6.68
C ASP A 248 -4.51 16.53 -5.29
N PHE A 249 -3.71 15.52 -4.92
CA PHE A 249 -3.78 14.96 -3.57
C PHE A 249 -3.30 15.96 -2.51
N VAL A 250 -2.31 16.80 -2.81
CA VAL A 250 -1.90 17.89 -1.92
C VAL A 250 -3.04 18.90 -1.73
N GLN A 251 -3.77 19.25 -2.80
CA GLN A 251 -4.96 20.10 -2.68
C GLN A 251 -6.07 19.46 -1.86
N LEU A 252 -6.32 18.16 -2.02
CA LEU A 252 -7.27 17.42 -1.18
C LEU A 252 -6.90 17.52 0.30
N LEU A 253 -5.62 17.31 0.62
CA LEU A 253 -5.14 17.45 1.99
C LEU A 253 -5.30 18.89 2.50
N ARG A 254 -4.96 19.90 1.70
CA ARG A 254 -5.16 21.32 2.07
C ARG A 254 -6.63 21.67 2.29
N LYS A 255 -7.55 21.15 1.46
CA LYS A 255 -9.00 21.35 1.61
C LYS A 255 -9.50 20.84 2.96
N HIS A 256 -9.05 19.66 3.38
CA HIS A 256 -9.50 19.00 4.61
C HIS A 256 -8.57 19.25 5.82
N GLN A 257 -7.48 20.01 5.64
CA GLN A 257 -6.50 20.30 6.69
C GLN A 257 -7.14 20.96 7.91
N ARG A 258 -8.10 21.87 7.69
CA ARG A 258 -8.81 22.56 8.77
C ARG A 258 -9.50 21.57 9.71
N SER A 259 -10.16 20.54 9.19
CA SER A 259 -10.83 19.52 10.00
C SER A 259 -9.87 18.79 10.93
N CYS A 260 -8.71 18.38 10.40
CA CYS A 260 -7.64 17.78 11.20
C CYS A 260 -7.11 18.76 12.27
N HIS A 261 -6.86 20.02 11.89
CA HIS A 261 -6.39 21.03 12.84
C HIS A 261 -7.40 21.34 13.94
N VAL A 262 -8.70 21.37 13.62
CA VAL A 262 -9.76 21.57 14.63
C VAL A 262 -9.80 20.40 15.61
N PHE A 263 -9.73 19.17 15.12
CA PHE A 263 -9.64 17.97 15.95
C PHE A 263 -8.43 18.04 16.90
N MET A 264 -7.22 18.26 16.35
CA MET A 264 -5.99 18.36 17.14
C MET A 264 -6.04 19.52 18.15
N HIS A 265 -6.53 20.68 17.73
CA HIS A 265 -6.69 21.84 18.61
C HIS A 265 -7.65 21.55 19.76
N GLN A 266 -8.78 20.86 19.51
CA GLN A 266 -9.71 20.46 20.55
C GLN A 266 -9.07 19.52 21.57
N CYS A 267 -8.34 18.50 21.11
CA CYS A 267 -7.53 17.64 22.00
C CYS A 267 -6.59 18.48 22.88
N CYS A 268 -5.75 19.31 22.26
CA CYS A 268 -4.74 20.10 22.97
C CYS A 268 -5.31 21.18 23.89
N LYS A 269 -6.46 21.76 23.55
CA LYS A 269 -7.10 22.83 24.31
C LYS A 269 -7.93 22.28 25.46
N ASN A 270 -8.72 21.23 25.22
CA ASN A 270 -9.75 20.78 26.14
C ASN A 270 -9.26 19.66 27.07
N ASP A 271 -8.21 18.91 26.71
CA ASP A 271 -7.67 17.82 27.55
C ASP A 271 -6.13 17.79 27.55
N LYS A 272 -5.56 18.43 28.57
CA LYS A 272 -4.10 18.56 28.74
C LYS A 272 -3.42 17.25 29.09
N GLU A 273 -4.10 16.33 29.74
CA GLU A 273 -3.52 15.06 30.15
C GLU A 273 -3.51 14.06 29.00
N LEU A 274 -4.55 14.01 28.15
CA LEU A 274 -4.51 13.29 26.87
C LEU A 274 -3.33 13.77 26.03
N THR A 275 -3.15 15.08 25.95
CA THR A 275 -2.01 15.68 25.25
C THR A 275 -0.68 15.32 25.91
N GLY A 276 -0.66 15.26 27.25
CA GLY A 276 0.47 14.83 28.06
C GLY A 276 0.91 13.40 27.72
N TRP A 277 -0.02 12.44 27.66
CA TRP A 277 0.27 11.05 27.30
C TRP A 277 0.95 10.94 25.93
N TYR A 278 0.43 11.61 24.91
CA TYR A 278 1.05 11.59 23.59
C TYR A 278 2.39 12.32 23.55
N LEU A 279 2.57 13.39 24.33
CA LEU A 279 3.86 14.07 24.44
C LEU A 279 4.90 13.20 25.15
N GLU A 280 4.51 12.51 26.22
CA GLU A 280 5.35 11.58 26.96
C GLU A 280 5.75 10.41 26.07
N TRP A 281 4.77 9.76 25.43
CA TRP A 281 5.03 8.71 24.43
C TRP A 281 5.95 9.21 23.31
N ALA A 282 5.74 10.42 22.79
CA ALA A 282 6.60 10.98 21.75
C ALA A 282 8.02 11.25 22.26
N LYS A 283 8.18 11.67 23.53
CA LYS A 283 9.50 11.84 24.17
C LYS A 283 10.20 10.51 24.41
N GLU A 284 9.46 9.49 24.83
CA GLU A 284 9.95 8.13 25.06
C GLU A 284 10.34 7.46 23.73
N ALA A 285 9.46 7.52 22.73
CA ALA A 285 9.76 7.11 21.36
C ALA A 285 11.01 7.83 20.84
N ALA A 286 11.09 9.16 21.04
CA ALA A 286 12.27 9.93 20.69
C ALA A 286 13.51 9.51 21.49
N SER A 287 13.39 9.08 22.76
CA SER A 287 14.53 8.62 23.56
C SER A 287 15.10 7.30 23.09
N HIS A 288 14.32 6.42 22.45
CA HIS A 288 14.88 5.23 21.78
C HIS A 288 15.77 5.59 20.57
N PHE A 289 15.64 6.82 20.05
CA PHE A 289 16.56 7.36 19.04
C PHE A 289 17.65 8.26 19.65
N LYS A 290 17.56 8.58 20.95
CA LYS A 290 18.62 9.28 21.68
C LYS A 290 19.68 8.28 22.14
N ARG A 291 20.92 8.76 22.24
CA ARG A 291 22.01 8.03 22.88
C ARG A 291 21.81 8.08 24.39
N GLU A 292 22.09 6.98 25.11
CA GLU A 292 22.21 7.07 26.56
C GLU A 292 23.37 8.00 26.90
N PRO A 293 23.15 9.07 27.71
CA PRO A 293 24.25 9.84 28.25
C PRO A 293 24.96 8.95 29.27
N ASP A 294 26.24 8.68 29.04
CA ASP A 294 27.07 8.08 30.09
C ASP A 294 27.14 9.03 31.30
N THR A 295 27.41 8.49 32.49
CA THR A 295 27.41 9.26 33.74
C THR A 295 28.43 10.41 33.76
N ASP A 296 29.39 10.40 32.84
CA ASP A 296 30.35 11.48 32.57
C ASP A 296 30.00 12.20 31.25
N PHE A 297 28.97 13.04 31.31
CA PHE A 297 28.54 13.87 30.19
C PHE A 297 29.58 14.97 29.88
N ASP A 298 30.48 14.71 28.94
CA ASP A 298 31.29 15.74 28.27
C ASP A 298 30.94 15.79 26.77
N PRO A 299 30.27 16.85 26.28
CA PRO A 299 29.94 17.00 24.86
C PRO A 299 31.17 17.15 23.95
N SER A 300 32.39 17.14 24.49
CA SER A 300 33.66 17.23 23.77
C SER A 300 34.52 15.96 23.77
N SER A 301 34.08 14.86 24.41
CA SER A 301 34.86 13.61 24.45
C SER A 301 34.78 12.82 23.13
N ALA A 302 35.93 12.29 22.69
CA ALA A 302 36.04 11.52 21.44
C ALA A 302 35.27 10.19 21.45
N GLU A 303 35.01 9.64 22.64
CA GLU A 303 34.26 8.39 22.87
C GLU A 303 32.76 8.52 22.55
N PHE A 304 32.24 9.75 22.43
CA PHE A 304 30.86 10.03 22.01
C PHE A 304 30.52 9.51 20.60
N GLN A 305 31.52 9.13 19.79
CA GLN A 305 31.31 8.63 18.43
C GLN A 305 30.82 7.17 18.35
N GLU A 306 30.90 6.38 19.43
CA GLU A 306 30.74 4.91 19.33
C GLU A 306 29.31 4.36 19.48
N LYS A 307 28.27 5.15 19.82
CA LYS A 307 26.94 4.61 20.20
C LYS A 307 25.72 5.26 19.51
N GLY A 308 25.82 5.67 18.23
CA GLY A 308 24.70 6.22 17.44
C GLY A 308 24.44 5.56 16.08
N ALA A 309 23.82 6.26 15.12
CA ALA A 309 23.98 5.90 13.71
C ALA A 309 25.48 5.91 13.39
N GLY A 310 26.06 4.73 13.16
CA GLY A 310 27.51 4.52 13.15
C GLY A 310 28.09 3.91 14.43
N SER A 311 27.28 3.38 15.36
CA SER A 311 27.76 2.66 16.54
C SER A 311 28.49 1.36 16.19
N LEU A 312 28.08 0.76 15.07
CA LEU A 312 28.78 -0.36 14.48
C LEU A 312 30.06 0.10 13.77
N THR A 313 30.23 1.38 13.44
CA THR A 313 31.34 1.86 12.62
C THR A 313 32.72 1.54 13.20
N PRO A 314 33.01 1.74 14.51
CA PRO A 314 34.29 1.33 15.09
C PRO A 314 34.52 -0.18 14.95
N HIS A 315 33.56 -1.00 15.36
CA HIS A 315 33.64 -2.46 15.29
C HIS A 315 33.79 -2.96 13.84
N LEU A 316 33.05 -2.37 12.89
CA LEU A 316 33.15 -2.67 11.46
C LEU A 316 34.51 -2.23 10.89
N HIS A 317 35.08 -1.11 11.36
CA HIS A 317 36.42 -0.69 10.97
C HIS A 317 37.50 -1.62 11.53
N ASP A 318 37.38 -2.06 12.77
CA ASP A 318 38.35 -2.96 13.39
C ASP A 318 38.29 -4.35 12.75
N MET A 319 37.08 -4.85 12.49
CA MET A 319 36.87 -6.05 11.68
C MET A 319 37.44 -5.90 10.26
N PHE A 320 37.30 -4.74 9.63
CA PHE A 320 37.87 -4.50 8.32
C PHE A 320 39.40 -4.51 8.37
N LYS A 321 40.00 -3.86 9.38
CA LYS A 321 41.46 -3.81 9.58
C LYS A 321 42.06 -5.18 9.89
N SER A 322 41.32 -6.09 10.53
CA SER A 322 41.79 -7.44 10.83
C SER A 322 41.82 -8.36 9.60
N LEU A 323 41.21 -7.96 8.49
CA LEU A 323 41.27 -8.71 7.24
C LEU A 323 42.68 -8.63 6.61
N PRO A 324 43.13 -9.68 5.90
CA PRO A 324 44.34 -9.62 5.08
C PRO A 324 44.33 -8.49 4.03
N GLU A 325 45.49 -7.91 3.71
CA GLU A 325 45.60 -6.76 2.79
C GLU A 325 45.06 -7.02 1.38
N ASP A 326 45.18 -8.26 0.88
CA ASP A 326 44.61 -8.70 -0.39
C ASP A 326 43.07 -8.64 -0.37
N ARG A 327 42.46 -9.03 0.76
CA ARG A 327 41.02 -8.97 0.96
C ARG A 327 40.51 -7.55 1.16
N GLN A 328 41.24 -6.73 1.92
CA GLN A 328 40.93 -5.30 2.05
C GLN A 328 40.92 -4.62 0.68
N SER A 329 41.97 -4.84 -0.12
CA SER A 329 42.10 -4.30 -1.49
C SER A 329 40.98 -4.77 -2.43
N GLN A 330 40.46 -5.98 -2.21
CA GLN A 330 39.34 -6.52 -2.98
C GLN A 330 38.00 -5.85 -2.63
N ILE A 331 37.74 -5.55 -1.35
CA ILE A 331 36.42 -5.09 -0.88
C ILE A 331 36.27 -3.55 -0.85
N ILE A 332 37.36 -2.77 -0.67
CA ILE A 332 37.31 -1.29 -0.66
C ILE A 332 36.58 -0.74 -1.88
N PRO A 333 36.90 -1.14 -3.13
CA PRO A 333 36.22 -0.59 -4.31
C PRO A 333 34.72 -0.90 -4.33
N ILE A 334 34.31 -2.02 -3.73
CA ILE A 334 32.90 -2.42 -3.62
C ILE A 334 32.18 -1.52 -2.61
N LEU A 335 32.80 -1.25 -1.46
CA LEU A 335 32.27 -0.36 -0.43
C LEU A 335 32.16 1.09 -0.93
N ASP A 336 33.20 1.62 -1.58
CA ASP A 336 33.21 2.98 -2.15
C ASP A 336 32.15 3.15 -3.22
N SER A 337 32.01 2.15 -4.10
CA SER A 337 30.95 2.11 -5.10
C SER A 337 29.57 2.09 -4.45
N HIS A 338 29.41 1.37 -3.34
CA HIS A 338 28.13 1.31 -2.62
C HIS A 338 27.82 2.62 -1.89
N SER A 339 28.80 3.25 -1.24
CA SER A 339 28.64 4.56 -0.60
C SER A 339 28.23 5.63 -1.61
N SER A 340 28.94 5.69 -2.74
CA SER A 340 28.61 6.57 -3.87
C SER A 340 27.19 6.32 -4.39
N PHE A 341 26.75 5.06 -4.39
CA PHE A 341 25.37 4.72 -4.73
C PHE A 341 24.37 5.29 -3.73
N LEU A 342 24.61 5.14 -2.42
CA LEU A 342 23.73 5.67 -1.38
C LEU A 342 23.63 7.20 -1.45
N ASP A 343 24.73 7.92 -1.66
CA ASP A 343 24.73 9.38 -1.74
C ASP A 343 23.90 9.90 -2.90
N LYS A 344 24.13 9.35 -4.11
CA LYS A 344 23.32 9.70 -5.27
C LYS A 344 21.85 9.30 -5.07
N MET A 345 21.60 8.23 -4.30
CA MET A 345 20.27 7.78 -3.93
C MET A 345 19.53 8.76 -3.02
N HIS A 346 20.19 9.24 -1.99
CA HIS A 346 19.66 10.30 -1.14
C HIS A 346 19.44 11.61 -1.91
N ALA A 347 20.40 12.03 -2.74
CA ALA A 347 20.29 13.27 -3.53
C ALA A 347 19.08 13.25 -4.48
N GLN A 348 18.88 12.15 -5.22
CA GLN A 348 17.77 12.02 -6.15
C GLN A 348 16.41 11.92 -5.44
N SER A 349 16.35 11.23 -4.29
CA SER A 349 15.16 11.20 -3.45
C SER A 349 14.76 12.62 -2.98
N SER A 350 15.73 13.41 -2.53
CA SER A 350 15.51 14.80 -2.09
C SER A 350 15.06 15.71 -3.23
N ALA A 351 15.69 15.62 -4.40
CA ALA A 351 15.29 16.38 -5.59
C ALA A 351 13.83 16.08 -6.01
N ARG A 352 13.42 14.81 -5.93
CA ARG A 352 12.03 14.41 -6.21
C ARG A 352 11.04 14.95 -5.21
N LEU A 353 11.36 14.89 -3.91
CA LEU A 353 10.51 15.47 -2.89
C LEU A 353 10.26 16.96 -3.19
N GLN A 354 11.29 17.71 -3.56
CA GLN A 354 11.17 19.11 -3.94
C GLN A 354 10.28 19.31 -5.17
N ASN A 355 10.45 18.50 -6.22
CA ASN A 355 9.59 18.56 -7.42
C ASN A 355 8.13 18.23 -7.12
N VAL A 356 7.89 17.22 -6.28
CA VAL A 356 6.55 16.81 -5.85
C VAL A 356 5.88 17.91 -5.02
N LEU A 357 6.60 18.52 -4.08
CA LEU A 357 6.09 19.62 -3.26
C LEU A 357 5.73 20.87 -4.10
N ARG A 358 6.44 21.08 -5.22
CA ARG A 358 6.21 22.18 -6.16
C ARG A 358 5.24 21.82 -7.29
N SER A 359 4.77 20.57 -7.37
CA SER A 359 3.91 20.12 -8.47
C SER A 359 2.57 20.86 -8.43
N PRO A 360 2.22 21.61 -9.49
CA PRO A 360 0.94 22.32 -9.52
C PRO A 360 -0.21 21.30 -9.62
N PRO A 361 -1.37 21.64 -9.06
CA PRO A 361 -2.60 20.86 -9.23
C PRO A 361 -3.04 20.85 -10.69
N SER A 362 -3.80 19.81 -11.06
CA SER A 362 -4.42 19.71 -12.38
C SER A 362 -5.43 20.84 -12.58
N LYS A 363 -5.36 21.50 -13.75
CA LYS A 363 -6.32 22.53 -14.16
C LYS A 363 -7.58 21.94 -14.81
N THR A 364 -7.80 20.63 -14.71
CA THR A 364 -8.93 19.96 -15.37
C THR A 364 -10.25 20.30 -14.68
N PRO A 365 -11.32 20.64 -15.43
CA PRO A 365 -12.60 21.00 -14.85
C PRO A 365 -13.22 19.92 -13.94
N ALA A 366 -12.98 18.64 -14.23
CA ALA A 366 -13.49 17.52 -13.43
C ALA A 366 -12.86 17.49 -12.03
N ILE A 367 -11.55 17.70 -11.93
CA ILE A 367 -10.82 17.77 -10.66
C ILE A 367 -11.14 19.09 -9.94
N ALA A 368 -11.19 20.20 -10.67
CA ALA A 368 -11.55 21.51 -10.11
C ALA A 368 -12.93 21.49 -9.43
N LYS A 369 -13.92 20.75 -9.97
CA LYS A 369 -15.25 20.59 -9.36
C LYS A 369 -15.23 19.94 -7.98
N ILE A 370 -14.27 19.05 -7.71
CA ILE A 370 -14.10 18.43 -6.38
C ILE A 370 -13.72 19.51 -5.36
N PHE A 371 -12.97 20.53 -5.79
CA PHE A 371 -12.50 21.62 -4.94
C PHE A 371 -13.44 22.84 -4.93
N SER A 372 -14.22 23.07 -5.99
CA SER A 372 -15.17 24.19 -6.09
C SER A 372 -16.52 23.93 -5.40
N GLY A 373 -16.80 22.67 -5.02
CA GLY A 373 -18.03 22.31 -4.33
C GLY A 373 -18.14 22.97 -2.95
N SER A 374 -19.04 23.95 -2.84
CA SER A 374 -19.43 24.63 -1.59
C SER A 374 -20.00 23.71 -0.49
N ALA A 375 -20.17 22.42 -0.76
CA ALA A 375 -20.75 21.43 0.17
C ALA A 375 -19.81 21.03 1.32
N SER A 376 -18.70 21.74 1.52
CA SER A 376 -17.73 21.52 2.61
C SER A 376 -17.42 22.78 3.41
N ARG A 377 -18.16 23.89 3.19
CA ARG A 377 -18.10 25.00 4.13
C ARG A 377 -18.76 24.51 5.42
N PRO A 378 -18.04 24.41 6.55
CA PRO A 378 -18.69 24.10 7.83
C PRO A 378 -19.78 25.16 8.03
N PRO A 379 -20.98 24.81 8.56
CA PRO A 379 -21.88 25.83 9.05
C PRO A 379 -21.04 26.71 9.97
N SER A 380 -21.09 28.02 9.74
CA SER A 380 -20.38 29.02 10.54
C SER A 380 -20.68 28.76 12.02
N ARG A 381 -19.79 28.05 12.70
CA ARG A 381 -19.82 27.93 14.15
C ARG A 381 -19.61 29.33 14.70
N PRO A 382 -20.43 29.80 15.65
CA PRO A 382 -20.19 31.08 16.28
C PRO A 382 -18.81 31.04 16.93
N ALA A 383 -17.97 32.01 16.61
CA ALA A 383 -16.76 32.25 17.37
C ALA A 383 -17.17 32.76 18.75
N SER A 384 -16.64 32.17 19.82
CA SER A 384 -16.62 32.84 21.11
C SER A 384 -15.71 34.08 21.02
N PRO A 385 -16.05 35.18 21.71
CA PRO A 385 -15.58 36.51 21.36
C PRO A 385 -14.11 36.71 21.72
N GLY A 386 -13.34 37.22 20.76
CA GLY A 386 -12.01 37.79 20.98
C GLY A 386 -12.04 39.29 20.71
N PRO A 387 -11.21 40.10 21.41
CA PRO A 387 -11.24 41.54 21.26
C PRO A 387 -10.49 42.02 20.01
N GLY A 388 -11.14 42.93 19.26
CA GLY A 388 -10.57 44.20 18.78
C GLY A 388 -9.42 44.21 17.76
N SER A 389 -9.81 44.41 16.50
CA SER A 389 -9.23 45.36 15.52
C SER A 389 -8.09 44.95 14.56
N PRO A 390 -8.03 45.60 13.37
CA PRO A 390 -7.54 45.00 12.12
C PRO A 390 -6.33 45.71 11.52
N VAL A 391 -5.58 45.05 10.62
CA VAL A 391 -4.76 45.73 9.60
C VAL A 391 -4.73 44.91 8.30
N GLU A 392 -5.18 45.53 7.22
CA GLU A 392 -5.03 45.11 5.83
C GLU A 392 -3.56 45.11 5.38
N ARG A 393 -3.22 44.21 4.45
CA ARG A 393 -2.30 44.56 3.35
C ARG A 393 -2.47 43.65 2.14
N THR A 394 -2.97 44.27 1.08
CA THR A 394 -2.88 43.90 -0.34
C THR A 394 -1.42 43.84 -0.79
N HIS A 395 -1.06 42.94 -1.70
CA HIS A 395 -0.19 43.19 -2.86
C HIS A 395 -0.23 41.99 -3.83
N SER A 396 -0.56 42.31 -5.08
CA SER A 396 -0.64 41.42 -6.24
C SER A 396 0.67 41.48 -7.03
N VAL A 397 1.15 40.34 -7.55
CA VAL A 397 2.19 40.27 -8.59
C VAL A 397 1.81 39.17 -9.61
N PRO A 398 2.02 39.37 -10.93
CA PRO A 398 1.46 38.52 -11.99
C PRO A 398 2.32 37.28 -12.31
N PRO A 399 1.77 36.27 -13.02
CA PRO A 399 2.47 35.04 -13.37
C PRO A 399 3.31 35.18 -14.66
N PRO A 400 4.42 34.44 -14.81
CA PRO A 400 5.06 34.27 -16.11
C PRO A 400 4.43 33.11 -16.91
N ASP A 401 4.43 33.30 -18.24
CA ASP A 401 3.83 32.44 -19.26
C ASP A 401 4.44 31.02 -19.37
N PRO A 402 3.66 30.03 -19.87
CA PRO A 402 4.13 28.67 -20.08
C PRO A 402 4.77 28.49 -21.46
N SER A 403 6.04 28.05 -21.49
CA SER A 403 6.68 27.54 -22.70
C SER A 403 6.31 26.07 -22.93
N ASP A 404 5.59 25.89 -24.02
CA ASP A 404 5.57 24.80 -25.00
C ASP A 404 6.37 23.51 -24.71
N THR A 405 5.70 22.36 -24.82
CA THR A 405 6.25 21.19 -25.51
C THR A 405 5.14 20.18 -25.79
N SER A 406 4.69 20.22 -27.03
CA SER A 406 3.97 19.18 -27.77
C SER A 406 4.46 17.76 -27.45
N LYS A 407 3.53 16.86 -27.14
CA LYS A 407 3.70 15.42 -27.34
C LYS A 407 2.44 14.83 -27.94
N GLU A 408 2.67 14.11 -29.04
CA GLU A 408 1.73 13.38 -29.87
C GLU A 408 0.70 12.59 -29.03
N ILE A 409 -0.57 12.79 -29.37
CA ILE A 409 -1.69 12.09 -28.76
C ILE A 409 -1.79 10.72 -29.42
N LYS A 410 -1.49 9.66 -28.67
CA LYS A 410 -1.96 8.31 -28.99
C LYS A 410 -3.38 8.16 -28.45
N ASP A 411 -4.34 7.97 -29.34
CA ASP A 411 -5.75 7.70 -29.05
C ASP A 411 -5.96 6.29 -28.48
N SER A 412 -5.45 6.02 -27.26
CA SER A 412 -5.85 4.85 -26.48
C SER A 412 -6.92 5.25 -25.45
N PRO A 413 -8.07 4.56 -25.38
CA PRO A 413 -9.14 4.88 -24.40
C PRO A 413 -8.73 4.58 -22.94
N THR A 414 -7.59 3.90 -22.75
CA THR A 414 -7.02 3.55 -21.46
C THR A 414 -5.78 4.43 -21.20
N PRO A 415 -5.65 5.07 -20.02
CA PRO A 415 -4.50 5.91 -19.71
C PRO A 415 -3.22 5.09 -19.56
N GLU A 416 -2.11 5.63 -20.06
CA GLU A 416 -0.76 5.16 -19.74
C GLU A 416 -0.29 5.82 -18.43
N VAL A 417 0.01 5.01 -17.40
CA VAL A 417 0.46 5.48 -16.08
C VAL A 417 1.90 5.04 -15.85
N SER A 418 2.79 5.99 -15.51
CA SER A 418 4.18 5.72 -15.12
C SER A 418 4.37 5.83 -13.61
N SER A 419 5.02 4.85 -12.99
CA SER A 419 5.36 4.90 -11.57
C SER A 419 6.61 5.74 -11.32
N SER A 420 6.62 6.52 -10.23
CA SER A 420 7.83 7.09 -9.62
C SER A 420 7.83 6.66 -8.15
N PRO A 421 8.96 6.19 -7.58
CA PRO A 421 9.02 5.84 -6.17
C PRO A 421 8.83 7.14 -5.41
N GLY A 422 7.94 7.12 -4.42
CA GLY A 422 7.79 8.25 -3.51
C GLY A 422 9.13 8.63 -2.84
N PRO A 423 9.22 9.82 -2.25
CA PRO A 423 10.43 10.24 -1.55
C PRO A 423 10.75 9.29 -0.40
N GLY A 424 12.03 8.92 -0.25
CA GLY A 424 12.55 8.09 0.86
C GLY A 424 13.36 6.87 0.38
N SER A 425 14.60 6.77 0.86
CA SER A 425 15.51 5.64 0.58
C SER A 425 14.93 4.28 0.98
N PHE A 426 14.23 4.23 2.12
CA PHE A 426 13.61 2.99 2.63
C PHE A 426 12.44 2.52 1.76
N LEU A 427 11.58 3.44 1.30
CA LEU A 427 10.49 3.12 0.37
C LEU A 427 11.04 2.64 -0.97
N ALA A 428 12.11 3.26 -1.46
CA ALA A 428 12.79 2.81 -2.68
C ALA A 428 13.39 1.40 -2.53
N ARG A 429 13.98 1.09 -1.37
CA ARG A 429 14.50 -0.26 -1.06
C ARG A 429 13.40 -1.30 -0.95
N TRP A 430 12.32 -0.99 -0.23
CA TRP A 430 11.16 -1.87 -0.11
C TRP A 430 10.52 -2.14 -1.47
N GLN A 431 10.35 -1.11 -2.29
CA GLN A 431 9.85 -1.27 -3.65
C GLN A 431 10.78 -2.14 -4.51
N ALA A 432 12.09 -1.96 -4.41
CA ALA A 432 13.05 -2.79 -5.14
C ALA A 432 12.96 -4.29 -4.76
N LEU A 433 12.68 -4.60 -3.49
CA LEU A 433 12.46 -5.97 -3.05
C LEU A 433 11.18 -6.55 -3.67
N LEU A 434 10.08 -5.80 -3.66
CA LEU A 434 8.83 -6.21 -4.30
C LEU A 434 9.03 -6.41 -5.80
N ASP A 435 9.66 -5.45 -6.48
CA ASP A 435 9.93 -5.46 -7.91
C ASP A 435 10.77 -6.67 -8.35
N ALA A 436 11.73 -7.08 -7.52
CA ALA A 436 12.62 -8.21 -7.79
C ALA A 436 12.00 -9.59 -7.54
N THR A 437 10.79 -9.64 -6.96
CA THR A 437 10.09 -10.90 -6.64
C THR A 437 9.94 -11.73 -7.91
N PRO A 438 10.40 -12.99 -7.93
CA PRO A 438 10.26 -13.86 -9.08
C PRO A 438 8.80 -14.30 -9.26
N ILE A 439 8.30 -14.12 -10.46
CA ILE A 439 6.99 -14.52 -10.95
C ILE A 439 7.18 -15.62 -11.98
N THR A 440 6.21 -16.54 -12.06
CA THR A 440 6.21 -17.64 -13.03
C THR A 440 6.54 -17.16 -14.46
N PRO A 441 7.26 -17.99 -15.26
CA PRO A 441 7.43 -17.76 -16.69
C PRO A 441 6.11 -17.44 -17.42
N LEU A 442 6.17 -16.54 -18.40
CA LEU A 442 5.03 -16.11 -19.25
C LEU A 442 4.78 -17.04 -20.44
N THR A 443 5.68 -17.98 -20.66
CA THR A 443 5.59 -19.07 -21.63
C THR A 443 5.66 -20.39 -20.87
N GLN A 444 5.34 -21.51 -21.52
CA GLN A 444 5.32 -22.82 -20.85
C GLN A 444 6.65 -23.15 -20.17
N SER A 445 7.78 -22.85 -20.83
CA SER A 445 9.14 -22.93 -20.31
C SER A 445 9.86 -21.60 -20.50
N GLY A 446 10.79 -21.29 -19.61
CA GLY A 446 11.58 -20.05 -19.64
C GLY A 446 12.00 -19.57 -18.26
N PRO A 447 12.83 -18.52 -18.18
CA PRO A 447 13.22 -17.96 -16.89
C PRO A 447 12.04 -17.26 -16.21
N PRO A 448 11.98 -17.25 -14.86
CA PRO A 448 10.99 -16.48 -14.13
C PRO A 448 11.13 -15.00 -14.44
N LYS A 449 10.00 -14.29 -14.48
CA LYS A 449 9.95 -12.85 -14.68
C LYS A 449 10.02 -12.11 -13.34
N ALA A 450 10.46 -10.87 -13.34
CA ALA A 450 10.39 -10.03 -12.15
C ALA A 450 8.97 -9.46 -12.00
N ALA A 451 8.50 -9.20 -10.78
CA ALA A 451 7.21 -8.55 -10.55
C ALA A 451 7.10 -7.18 -11.23
N SER A 452 8.23 -6.49 -11.42
CA SER A 452 8.29 -5.20 -12.14
C SER A 452 8.26 -5.32 -13.67
N SER A 453 8.25 -6.54 -14.23
CA SER A 453 8.22 -6.74 -15.69
C SER A 453 6.94 -6.13 -16.28
N PRO A 454 7.00 -5.41 -17.43
CA PRO A 454 5.84 -4.71 -17.98
C PRO A 454 4.64 -5.65 -18.16
N GLU A 455 4.89 -6.87 -18.61
CA GLU A 455 3.84 -7.86 -18.87
C GLU A 455 3.16 -8.31 -17.57
N VAL A 456 3.94 -8.47 -16.48
CA VAL A 456 3.40 -8.86 -15.17
C VAL A 456 2.58 -7.73 -14.57
N VAL A 457 3.09 -6.50 -14.65
CA VAL A 457 2.42 -5.30 -14.17
C VAL A 457 1.10 -5.08 -14.93
N GLN A 458 1.16 -5.20 -16.25
CA GLN A 458 0.01 -5.02 -17.13
C GLN A 458 -1.06 -6.09 -16.90
N SER A 459 -0.66 -7.35 -16.70
CA SER A 459 -1.59 -8.42 -16.33
C SER A 459 -2.22 -8.17 -14.95
N SER A 460 -1.42 -7.68 -13.99
CA SER A 460 -1.88 -7.34 -12.65
C SER A 460 -2.88 -6.19 -12.63
N ALA A 461 -2.87 -5.30 -13.62
CA ALA A 461 -3.81 -4.19 -13.76
C ALA A 461 -5.25 -4.62 -14.11
N THR A 462 -5.44 -5.89 -14.47
CA THR A 462 -6.76 -6.45 -14.78
C THR A 462 -7.60 -6.55 -13.50
N ASP A 463 -8.78 -5.95 -13.50
CA ASP A 463 -9.74 -5.99 -12.39
C ASP A 463 -10.44 -7.36 -12.30
N VAL A 464 -11.20 -7.59 -11.22
CA VAL A 464 -11.97 -8.83 -10.97
C VAL A 464 -12.99 -9.12 -12.05
N ASP A 465 -13.56 -8.11 -12.72
CA ASP A 465 -14.50 -8.24 -13.84
C ASP A 465 -13.80 -8.41 -15.21
N GLY A 466 -12.47 -8.36 -15.23
CA GLY A 466 -11.65 -8.53 -16.44
C GLY A 466 -11.40 -7.22 -17.19
N SER A 467 -11.96 -6.10 -16.72
CA SER A 467 -11.68 -4.79 -17.28
C SER A 467 -10.26 -4.32 -16.93
N ARG A 468 -9.69 -3.48 -17.81
CA ARG A 468 -8.43 -2.77 -17.56
C ARG A 468 -8.72 -1.27 -17.58
N LEU A 469 -8.71 -0.68 -16.40
CA LEU A 469 -8.96 0.77 -16.23
C LEU A 469 -7.70 1.60 -16.49
N VAL A 470 -6.53 0.98 -16.44
CA VAL A 470 -5.23 1.59 -16.64
C VAL A 470 -4.32 0.66 -17.44
N ASN A 471 -3.50 1.24 -18.30
CA ASN A 471 -2.36 0.58 -18.90
C ASN A 471 -1.11 1.16 -18.24
N PHE A 472 -0.18 0.29 -17.89
CA PHE A 472 1.14 0.73 -17.46
C PHE A 472 2.03 0.81 -18.69
N GLY A 473 3.00 1.72 -18.65
CA GLY A 473 3.91 1.93 -19.77
C GLY A 473 4.64 0.66 -20.19
N GLN A 474 5.14 0.65 -21.43
CA GLN A 474 5.87 -0.51 -21.97
C GLN A 474 7.27 -0.69 -21.36
N GLU A 475 7.77 0.34 -20.68
CA GLU A 475 8.94 0.21 -19.83
C GLU A 475 8.51 -0.52 -18.55
N GLU A 476 9.39 -1.37 -17.98
CA GLU A 476 9.15 -1.95 -16.66
C GLU A 476 8.62 -0.84 -15.74
N ALA A 477 7.63 -1.12 -14.90
CA ALA A 477 7.09 -0.18 -13.92
C ALA A 477 8.08 0.05 -12.77
N LYS A 478 9.34 0.27 -13.16
CA LYS A 478 10.38 0.90 -12.40
C LYS A 478 9.74 2.20 -11.99
N GLY A 479 9.45 2.34 -10.70
CA GLY A 479 9.40 3.68 -10.14
C GLY A 479 10.62 4.38 -10.70
N GLU A 480 10.45 5.49 -11.44
CA GLU A 480 11.52 6.31 -12.01
C GLU A 480 12.77 6.12 -11.16
N ARG A 481 13.75 5.41 -11.69
CA ARG A 481 14.81 4.91 -10.80
C ARG A 481 15.58 6.06 -10.25
N ILE A 482 16.04 5.88 -9.03
CA ILE A 482 17.24 6.58 -8.66
C ILE A 482 18.35 6.05 -9.59
N ARG A 483 18.62 6.78 -10.68
CA ARG A 483 19.65 6.48 -11.68
C ARG A 483 20.97 7.03 -11.18
N VAL A 484 21.61 6.30 -10.27
CA VAL A 484 22.93 6.66 -9.72
C VAL A 484 24.00 6.67 -10.82
N ASP A 485 23.91 5.80 -11.82
CA ASP A 485 24.94 5.70 -12.85
C ASP A 485 24.38 6.08 -14.23
N GLN A 486 24.55 7.36 -14.59
CA GLN A 486 24.63 7.76 -15.99
C GLN A 486 26.11 7.94 -16.35
N GLY A 487 26.76 6.83 -16.70
CA GLY A 487 27.90 6.84 -17.62
C GLY A 487 27.41 6.53 -19.04
N PRO A 488 28.13 6.92 -20.10
CA PRO A 488 27.64 6.96 -21.48
C PRO A 488 27.49 5.59 -22.18
N THR A 489 27.37 4.48 -21.45
CA THR A 489 27.41 3.14 -22.05
C THR A 489 26.21 2.26 -21.68
N LYS A 490 25.40 2.00 -22.72
CA LYS A 490 24.45 0.89 -22.97
C LYS A 490 23.55 0.39 -21.82
N ARG A 491 22.23 0.52 -22.06
CA ARG A 491 21.10 -0.16 -21.39
C ARG A 491 21.38 -1.66 -21.14
N LYS A 492 21.88 -2.03 -19.96
CA LYS A 492 21.75 -3.39 -19.43
C LYS A 492 20.47 -3.48 -18.58
N SER A 493 19.85 -4.65 -18.53
CA SER A 493 18.70 -4.85 -17.64
C SER A 493 19.16 -4.69 -16.20
N SER A 494 18.28 -4.19 -15.38
CA SER A 494 18.57 -3.60 -14.08
C SER A 494 18.25 -4.48 -12.90
N THR A 495 17.38 -5.46 -13.10
CA THR A 495 17.26 -6.61 -12.22
C THR A 495 18.58 -7.36 -12.22
N HIS A 496 19.28 -7.39 -13.35
CA HIS A 496 20.67 -7.83 -13.43
C HIS A 496 21.56 -6.89 -12.58
N GLU A 497 21.53 -5.56 -12.75
CA GLU A 497 22.36 -4.65 -11.93
C GLU A 497 22.10 -4.70 -10.41
N ALA A 498 20.86 -4.88 -9.98
CA ALA A 498 20.53 -5.02 -8.55
C ALA A 498 21.00 -6.37 -8.00
N ARG A 499 20.81 -7.46 -8.76
CA ARG A 499 21.33 -8.79 -8.42
C ARG A 499 22.85 -8.83 -8.45
N GLU A 500 23.49 -8.17 -9.41
CA GLU A 500 24.94 -8.04 -9.49
C GLU A 500 25.49 -7.23 -8.32
N ARG A 501 24.85 -6.12 -7.94
CA ARG A 501 25.22 -5.39 -6.72
C ARG A 501 25.03 -6.23 -5.46
N GLN A 502 23.95 -7.01 -5.36
CA GLN A 502 23.78 -7.95 -4.26
C GLN A 502 24.87 -9.04 -4.24
N LYS A 503 25.27 -9.56 -5.41
CA LYS A 503 26.39 -10.51 -5.53
C LYS A 503 27.72 -9.87 -5.10
N GLN A 504 27.96 -8.60 -5.47
CA GLN A 504 29.16 -7.87 -5.05
C GLN A 504 29.17 -7.60 -3.54
N LEU A 505 28.04 -7.17 -2.97
CA LEU A 505 27.91 -6.98 -1.52
C LEU A 505 28.01 -8.29 -0.75
N LYS A 506 27.62 -9.42 -1.34
CA LYS A 506 27.85 -10.74 -0.76
C LYS A 506 29.34 -11.02 -0.56
N ILE A 507 30.22 -10.57 -1.47
CA ILE A 507 31.68 -10.71 -1.31
C ILE A 507 32.14 -10.00 -0.03
N VAL A 508 31.59 -8.82 0.27
CA VAL A 508 31.89 -8.08 1.51
C VAL A 508 31.41 -8.86 2.74
N ILE A 509 30.16 -9.34 2.73
CA ILE A 509 29.59 -10.11 3.85
C ILE A 509 30.37 -11.42 4.08
N ASP A 510 30.72 -12.12 3.00
CA ASP A 510 31.48 -13.38 3.08
C ASP A 510 32.93 -13.12 3.53
N ALA A 511 33.53 -11.99 3.13
CA ALA A 511 34.87 -11.59 3.59
C ALA A 511 34.91 -11.25 5.08
N MET A 512 33.87 -10.56 5.59
CA MET A 512 33.75 -10.26 7.02
C MET A 512 33.29 -11.46 7.87
N GLY A 513 32.83 -12.53 7.22
CA GLY A 513 32.74 -13.87 7.80
C GLY A 513 31.79 -14.03 8.98
N GLU A 514 32.19 -14.88 9.92
CA GLU A 514 31.41 -15.28 11.09
C GLU A 514 31.33 -14.15 12.14
N ASP A 515 32.41 -13.39 12.32
CA ASP A 515 32.47 -12.26 13.25
C ASP A 515 31.41 -11.20 12.94
N PHE A 516 31.12 -10.97 11.66
CA PHE A 516 30.10 -10.00 11.26
C PHE A 516 28.69 -10.52 11.58
N ARG A 517 28.48 -11.82 11.40
CA ARG A 517 27.21 -12.47 11.72
C ARG A 517 26.99 -12.50 13.23
N ASN A 518 28.05 -12.72 14.01
CA ASN A 518 28.02 -12.68 15.47
C ASN A 518 27.75 -11.26 15.97
N LEU A 519 28.43 -10.25 15.43
CA LEU A 519 28.16 -8.84 15.74
C LEU A 519 26.71 -8.46 15.44
N LEU A 520 26.19 -8.87 14.27
CA LEU A 520 24.79 -8.66 13.94
C LEU A 520 23.87 -9.40 14.90
N ALA A 521 24.10 -10.68 15.20
CA ALA A 521 23.28 -11.43 16.14
C ALA A 521 23.24 -10.78 17.53
N GLU A 522 24.41 -10.42 18.08
CA GLU A 522 24.51 -9.76 19.39
C GLU A 522 23.74 -8.44 19.43
N LYS A 523 23.82 -7.62 18.37
CA LYS A 523 23.20 -6.30 18.33
C LYS A 523 21.77 -6.27 17.78
N THR A 524 21.28 -7.35 17.16
CA THR A 524 19.90 -7.45 16.61
C THR A 524 18.93 -8.24 17.46
N CYS A 525 19.38 -8.90 18.54
CA CYS A 525 18.53 -9.66 19.46
C CYS A 525 17.52 -8.84 20.30
N TYR A 526 17.38 -7.53 20.06
CA TYR A 526 16.40 -6.65 20.71
C TYR A 526 15.43 -6.00 19.70
N TRP A 527 14.78 -6.81 18.86
CA TRP A 527 13.66 -6.37 18.00
C TRP A 527 12.45 -7.27 18.17
#